data_AF-A0A839STQ6-F1
#
_entry.id   AF-A0A839STQ6-F1
#
_cell.length_a   1.000
_cell.length_b   1.000
_cell.length_c   1.000
_cell.angle_alpha   90.00
_cell.angle_beta   90.00
_cell.angle_gamma   90.00
#
_symmetry.space_group_name_H-M   'P 1'
#
loop_
_entity.id
_entity.type
_entity.pdbx_description
1 polymer ?
#
loop_
_entity_poly.entity_id
_entity_poly.type
_entity_poly.pdbx_seq_one_letter_code
_entity_poly.pdbx_strand_id
1 'polypeptide(L)'
;MYETDSYNLSIDKITVDESAPDKAEGRLVTVSYSGRRMPSEVSVVLKSNEMPDILDCCQSISNEIFRSEFGFNSSVSLKFELKDDKGISIWHTSPSTYLRCPLNLTMNWSCDHLKKYIKSYATLGMIEVPDEYLLEGNRLRTPDVVALVMDAMASGIEFMGSMFYMRDQMDHDRQVIEKAAAAKS
;
A
#
# COMPACT_ATOMS: atom_id res chain seq x y z
N MET A 1 -29.02 2.38 9.95
CA MET A 1 -28.20 1.92 8.83
C MET A 1 -26.84 2.53 9.10
N TYR A 2 -25.90 1.75 9.63
CA TYR A 2 -24.60 2.29 10.03
C TYR A 2 -23.77 2.42 8.75
N GLU A 3 -23.45 3.65 8.35
CA GLU A 3 -22.38 3.90 7.38
C GLU A 3 -21.13 3.25 7.95
N THR A 4 -20.57 2.31 7.20
CA THR A 4 -19.30 1.69 7.55
C THR A 4 -18.26 2.73 7.17
N ASP A 5 -17.72 3.45 8.15
CA ASP A 5 -16.65 4.41 7.91
C ASP A 5 -15.45 3.65 7.34
N SER A 6 -15.24 3.77 6.03
CA SER A 6 -14.07 3.22 5.36
C SER A 6 -12.90 4.18 5.53
N TYR A 7 -11.73 3.65 5.86
CA TYR A 7 -10.50 4.41 5.73
C TYR A 7 -10.16 4.48 4.25
N ASN A 8 -9.80 5.67 3.77
CA ASN A 8 -9.36 5.88 2.40
C ASN A 8 -7.91 6.39 2.42
N LEU A 9 -7.06 5.79 1.59
CA LEU A 9 -5.69 6.24 1.38
C LEU A 9 -5.51 6.60 -0.09
N SER A 10 -5.13 7.84 -0.36
CA SER A 10 -4.81 8.32 -1.70
C SER A 10 -3.31 8.54 -1.83
N ILE A 11 -2.72 8.03 -2.91
CA ILE A 11 -1.39 8.46 -3.35
C ILE A 11 -1.58 9.66 -4.28
N ASP A 12 -1.13 10.82 -3.83
CA ASP A 12 -1.39 12.09 -4.52
C ASP A 12 -0.32 12.38 -5.58
N LYS A 13 0.93 12.04 -5.27
CA LYS A 13 2.06 12.26 -6.17
C LYS A 13 3.21 11.29 -5.86
N ILE A 14 3.84 10.81 -6.92
CA ILE A 14 5.08 10.04 -6.86
C ILE A 14 6.12 10.78 -7.70
N THR A 15 7.30 11.00 -7.14
CA THR A 15 8.45 11.59 -7.84
C THR A 15 9.64 10.65 -7.67
N VAL A 16 10.32 10.36 -8.78
CA VAL A 16 11.60 9.63 -8.78
C VAL A 16 12.64 10.59 -9.31
N ASP A 17 13.68 10.86 -8.53
CA ASP A 17 14.79 11.71 -8.98
C ASP A 17 15.68 10.94 -9.96
N GLU A 18 15.46 11.18 -11.26
CA GLU A 18 16.22 10.58 -12.35
C GLU A 18 17.54 11.33 -12.64
N SER A 19 17.82 12.44 -11.94
CA SER A 19 19.04 13.23 -12.13
C SER A 19 20.26 12.65 -11.42
N ALA A 20 20.05 11.76 -10.45
CA ALA A 20 21.11 11.08 -9.72
C ALA A 20 21.73 9.95 -10.57
N PRO A 21 23.06 9.97 -10.83
CA PRO A 21 23.71 8.90 -11.57
C PRO A 21 23.64 7.58 -10.79
N ASP A 22 23.39 6.48 -11.50
CA ASP A 22 23.16 5.10 -11.02
C ASP A 22 24.23 4.50 -10.08
N LYS A 23 25.27 5.24 -9.67
CA LYS A 23 26.50 4.64 -9.13
C LYS A 23 27.08 5.21 -7.84
N ALA A 24 26.47 6.19 -7.17
CA ALA A 24 27.04 6.68 -5.88
C ALA A 24 26.02 6.87 -4.74
N GLU A 25 24.85 7.45 -4.99
CA GLU A 25 23.95 7.87 -3.90
C GLU A 25 22.52 7.32 -4.01
N GLY A 26 22.20 6.58 -5.08
CA GLY A 26 20.84 6.10 -5.37
C GLY A 26 19.91 7.21 -5.84
N ARG A 27 18.68 6.86 -6.23
CA ARG A 27 17.65 7.80 -6.69
C ARG A 27 16.68 8.07 -5.55
N LEU A 28 16.32 9.32 -5.30
CA LEU A 28 15.32 9.62 -4.26
C LEU A 28 13.91 9.36 -4.81
N VAL A 29 13.16 8.48 -4.14
CA VAL A 29 11.73 8.25 -4.41
C VAL A 29 10.93 8.96 -3.33
N THR A 30 10.09 9.89 -3.74
CA THR A 30 9.23 10.69 -2.87
C THR A 30 7.77 10.40 -3.18
N VAL A 31 7.00 10.04 -2.15
CA VAL A 31 5.58 9.74 -2.23
C VAL A 31 4.81 10.69 -1.32
N SER A 32 3.96 11.51 -1.94
CA SER A 32 2.97 12.34 -1.25
C SER A 32 1.65 11.57 -1.17
N TYR A 33 1.03 11.54 0.01
CA TYR A 33 -0.21 10.80 0.25
C TYR A 33 -1.16 11.56 1.17
N SER A 34 -2.45 11.26 1.02
CA SER A 34 -3.53 11.75 1.85
C SER A 34 -4.27 10.58 2.50
N GLY A 35 -4.37 10.61 3.81
CA GLY A 35 -5.07 9.61 4.62
C GLY A 35 -5.94 10.27 5.69
N ARG A 36 -5.77 9.87 6.95
CA ARG A 36 -6.51 10.42 8.10
C ARG A 36 -6.07 11.84 8.46
N ARG A 37 -4.81 12.17 8.19
CA ARG A 37 -4.18 13.46 8.54
C ARG A 37 -4.03 14.33 7.30
N MET A 38 -3.48 15.55 7.52
CA MET A 38 -3.06 16.41 6.42
C MET A 38 -2.10 15.66 5.48
N PRO A 39 -2.05 16.05 4.18
CA PRO A 39 -1.13 15.47 3.22
C PRO A 39 0.28 15.37 3.80
N SER A 40 0.88 14.19 3.65
CA SER A 40 2.19 13.87 4.19
C SER A 40 3.07 13.31 3.09
N GLU A 41 4.37 13.26 3.36
CA GLU A 41 5.37 12.86 2.40
C GLU A 41 6.35 11.87 3.03
N VAL A 42 6.67 10.81 2.29
CA VAL A 42 7.69 9.83 2.65
C VAL A 42 8.70 9.74 1.52
N SER A 43 9.98 9.80 1.86
CA SER A 43 11.08 9.71 0.91
C SER A 43 12.03 8.57 1.27
N VAL A 44 12.37 7.73 0.29
CA VAL A 44 13.29 6.59 0.44
C VAL A 44 14.25 6.56 -0.75
N VAL A 45 15.51 6.19 -0.49
CA VAL A 45 16.53 6.03 -1.54
C VAL A 45 16.35 4.68 -2.23
N LEU A 46 16.17 4.72 -3.55
CA LEU A 46 16.17 3.57 -4.44
C LEU A 46 17.60 3.21 -4.85
N LYS A 47 18.01 1.97 -4.56
CA LYS A 47 19.37 1.48 -4.80
C LYS A 47 19.67 1.21 -6.28
N SER A 48 18.70 0.65 -7.00
CA SER A 48 18.82 0.33 -8.42
C SER A 48 17.44 0.25 -9.08
N ASN A 49 17.40 0.15 -10.41
CA ASN A 49 16.16 -0.02 -11.18
C ASN A 49 15.72 -1.49 -11.30
N GLU A 50 16.39 -2.41 -10.60
CA GLU A 50 16.00 -3.82 -10.60
C GLU A 50 14.76 -4.01 -9.72
N MET A 51 13.84 -4.88 -10.17
CA MET A 51 12.54 -5.08 -9.51
C MET A 51 12.63 -5.37 -8.00
N PRO A 52 13.58 -6.19 -7.50
CA PRO A 52 13.72 -6.40 -6.05
C PRO A 52 13.99 -5.11 -5.27
N ASP A 53 14.86 -4.24 -5.78
CA ASP A 53 15.19 -2.97 -5.12
C ASP A 53 14.00 -2.00 -5.16
N ILE A 54 13.22 -2.02 -6.25
CA ILE A 54 11.98 -1.22 -6.34
C ILE A 54 10.93 -1.71 -5.34
N LEU A 55 10.73 -3.03 -5.22
CA LEU A 55 9.82 -3.62 -4.24
C LEU A 55 10.24 -3.27 -2.81
N ASP A 56 11.53 -3.40 -2.48
CA ASP A 56 12.06 -3.06 -1.15
C ASP A 56 11.90 -1.56 -0.84
N CYS A 57 12.12 -0.69 -1.83
CA CYS A 57 11.89 0.75 -1.70
C CYS A 57 10.41 1.04 -1.41
N CYS A 58 9.49 0.52 -2.23
CA CYS A 58 8.05 0.72 -2.06
C CYS A 58 7.53 0.10 -0.75
N GLN A 59 8.07 -1.05 -0.34
CA GLN A 59 7.76 -1.70 0.93
C GLN A 59 8.18 -0.83 2.13
N SER A 60 9.33 -0.16 2.03
CA SER A 60 9.81 0.75 3.06
C SER A 60 8.89 1.97 3.17
N ILE A 61 8.53 2.57 2.04
CA ILE A 61 7.57 3.70 1.99
C ILE A 61 6.23 3.28 2.59
N SER A 62 5.69 2.13 2.18
CA SER A 62 4.40 1.62 2.64
C SER A 62 4.37 1.35 4.15
N ASN A 63 5.48 0.84 4.71
CA ASN A 63 5.60 0.66 6.15
C ASN A 63 5.65 1.99 6.91
N GLU A 64 6.31 3.01 6.36
CA GLU A 64 6.34 4.35 6.97
C GLU A 64 4.97 5.03 6.91
N ILE A 65 4.25 4.96 5.78
CA ILE A 65 2.86 5.43 5.65
C ILE A 65 1.98 4.74 6.71
N PHE A 66 2.03 3.41 6.75
CA PHE A 66 1.25 2.62 7.71
C PHE A 66 1.55 2.99 9.17
N ARG A 67 2.82 3.17 9.54
CA ARG A 67 3.23 3.59 10.89
C ARG A 67 2.73 4.99 11.22
N SER A 68 2.84 5.93 10.28
CA SER A 68 2.41 7.32 10.45
C SER A 68 0.90 7.41 10.69
N GLU A 69 0.12 6.65 9.92
CA GLU A 69 -1.34 6.71 9.93
C GLU A 69 -1.97 6.03 11.15
N PHE A 70 -1.43 4.87 11.54
CA PHE A 70 -2.06 4.05 12.57
C PHE A 70 -1.28 3.99 13.89
N GLY A 71 -0.09 4.58 13.95
CA GLY A 71 0.64 4.81 15.21
C GLY A 71 0.98 3.56 16.01
N PHE A 72 1.04 2.39 15.38
CA PHE A 72 1.26 1.13 16.10
C PHE A 72 2.64 1.06 16.75
N ASN A 73 2.66 0.62 18.01
CA ASN A 73 3.82 -0.06 18.58
C ASN A 73 4.18 -1.24 17.65
N SER A 74 5.46 -1.54 17.50
CA SER A 74 6.15 -2.43 16.52
C SER A 74 5.60 -3.86 16.27
N SER A 75 4.39 -4.20 16.69
CA SER A 75 3.81 -5.54 16.74
C SER A 75 3.02 -5.96 15.51
N VAL A 76 2.77 -5.07 14.54
CA VAL A 76 2.14 -5.40 13.25
C VAL A 76 3.10 -5.03 12.12
N SER A 77 3.47 -6.01 11.29
CA SER A 77 4.33 -5.82 10.13
C SER A 77 3.59 -6.20 8.85
N LEU A 78 3.66 -5.32 7.84
CA LEU A 78 3.17 -5.60 6.50
C LEU A 78 4.32 -6.12 5.65
N LYS A 79 4.07 -7.21 4.90
CA LYS A 79 4.98 -7.69 3.87
C LYS A 79 4.21 -7.91 2.58
N PHE A 80 4.63 -7.25 1.51
CA PHE A 80 4.08 -7.40 0.18
C PHE A 80 5.03 -8.25 -0.67
N GLU A 81 4.48 -9.24 -1.36
CA GLU A 81 5.23 -10.12 -2.26
C GLU A 81 4.49 -10.20 -3.59
N LEU A 82 5.20 -10.41 -4.71
CA LEU A 82 4.55 -10.69 -5.99
C LEU A 82 3.73 -11.98 -5.88
N LYS A 83 2.51 -11.98 -6.44
CA LYS A 83 1.59 -13.11 -6.32
C LYS A 83 2.12 -14.39 -6.99
N ASP A 84 2.86 -14.25 -8.09
CA ASP A 84 3.48 -15.32 -8.88
C ASP A 84 4.84 -14.84 -9.45
N ASP A 85 5.64 -15.75 -10.01
CA ASP A 85 6.88 -15.43 -10.77
C ASP A 85 6.63 -14.48 -11.96
N LYS A 86 5.36 -14.32 -12.34
CA LYS A 86 4.90 -13.36 -13.34
C LYS A 86 4.65 -12.03 -12.63
N GLY A 87 5.64 -11.16 -12.70
CA GLY A 87 5.58 -9.80 -12.18
C GLY A 87 4.57 -8.91 -12.91
N ILE A 88 4.99 -7.68 -13.22
CA ILE A 88 4.15 -6.70 -13.89
C ILE A 88 3.72 -7.22 -15.26
N SER A 89 2.45 -7.04 -15.60
CA SER A 89 1.91 -7.42 -16.90
C SER A 89 1.14 -6.27 -17.56
N ILE A 90 1.17 -6.26 -18.89
CA ILE A 90 0.36 -5.34 -19.70
C ILE A 90 -1.00 -5.98 -19.92
N TRP A 91 -2.06 -5.19 -19.76
CA TRP A 91 -3.43 -5.58 -19.99
C TRP A 91 -4.09 -4.60 -20.96
N HIS A 92 -4.46 -5.08 -22.14
CA HIS A 92 -5.15 -4.28 -23.14
C HIS A 92 -6.67 -4.46 -22.98
N THR A 93 -7.38 -3.35 -22.77
CA THR A 93 -8.84 -3.32 -22.68
C THR A 93 -9.34 -2.18 -23.56
N SER A 94 -9.74 -2.47 -24.81
CA SER A 94 -10.18 -1.43 -25.76
C SER A 94 -11.20 -0.47 -25.11
N PRO A 95 -10.95 0.86 -25.12
CA PRO A 95 -9.93 1.59 -25.89
C PRO A 95 -8.59 1.87 -25.16
N SER A 96 -8.38 1.41 -23.94
CA SER A 96 -7.23 1.76 -23.09
C SER A 96 -6.26 0.59 -22.86
N THR A 97 -5.03 0.93 -22.48
CA THR A 97 -4.00 -0.03 -22.06
C THR A 97 -3.61 0.24 -20.61
N TYR A 98 -3.43 -0.84 -19.83
CA TYR A 98 -3.09 -0.76 -18.41
C TYR A 98 -1.84 -1.59 -18.11
N LEU A 99 -1.02 -1.11 -17.18
CA LEU A 99 -0.06 -1.95 -16.46
C LEU A 99 -0.73 -2.45 -15.18
N ARG A 100 -0.51 -3.72 -14.84
CA ARG A 100 -1.03 -4.32 -13.60
C ARG A 100 0.06 -5.03 -12.81
N CYS A 101 0.00 -4.90 -11.48
CA CYS A 101 0.92 -5.56 -10.55
C CYS A 101 0.12 -6.26 -9.43
N PRO A 102 -0.06 -7.58 -9.49
CA PRO A 102 -0.69 -8.33 -8.40
C PRO A 102 0.31 -8.57 -7.28
N LEU A 103 -0.01 -8.11 -6.07
CA LEU A 103 0.75 -8.39 -4.86
C LEU A 103 -0.08 -9.24 -3.88
N ASN A 104 0.60 -10.04 -3.08
CA ASN A 104 0.08 -10.65 -1.88
C ASN A 104 0.60 -9.87 -0.68
N LEU A 105 -0.32 -9.27 0.07
CA LEU A 105 -0.06 -8.73 1.39
C LEU A 105 -0.13 -9.87 2.41
N THR A 106 0.97 -10.11 3.12
CA THR A 106 1.03 -10.95 4.31
C THR A 106 1.11 -10.08 5.56
N MET A 107 0.30 -10.43 6.56
CA MET A 107 0.20 -9.68 7.81
C MET A 107 0.68 -10.53 8.98
N ASN A 108 1.59 -10.00 9.78
CA ASN A 108 1.93 -10.60 11.06
C ASN A 108 1.15 -9.89 12.17
N TRP A 109 0.00 -10.44 12.53
CA TRP A 109 -0.85 -9.88 13.57
C TRP A 109 -0.31 -10.20 14.97
N SER A 110 -0.37 -9.20 15.85
CA SER A 110 -0.18 -9.38 17.29
C SER A 110 -1.40 -10.02 17.98
N CYS A 111 -2.59 -9.91 17.39
CA CYS A 111 -3.84 -10.48 17.90
C CYS A 111 -4.10 -11.90 17.36
N ASP A 112 -4.22 -12.89 18.24
CA ASP A 112 -4.45 -14.29 17.88
C ASP A 112 -5.76 -14.52 17.11
N HIS A 113 -6.79 -13.72 17.36
CA HIS A 113 -8.04 -13.81 16.62
C HIS A 113 -7.81 -13.45 15.15
N LEU A 114 -7.25 -12.27 14.87
CA LEU A 114 -6.95 -11.83 13.50
C LEU A 114 -5.95 -12.75 12.80
N LYS A 115 -4.94 -13.23 13.54
CA LYS A 115 -3.94 -14.19 13.02
C LYS A 115 -4.56 -15.50 12.51
N LYS A 116 -5.70 -15.92 13.06
CA LYS A 116 -6.41 -17.12 12.61
C LYS A 116 -7.24 -16.89 11.35
N TYR A 117 -7.86 -15.72 11.22
CA TYR A 117 -8.87 -15.46 10.19
C TYR A 117 -8.36 -14.67 8.98
N ILE A 118 -7.35 -13.82 9.15
CA ILE A 118 -6.84 -12.93 8.09
C ILE A 118 -5.32 -13.08 8.04
N LYS A 119 -4.83 -14.02 7.22
CA LYS A 119 -3.37 -14.26 7.10
C LYS A 119 -2.75 -13.50 5.93
N SER A 120 -3.49 -13.44 4.82
CA SER A 120 -3.05 -12.79 3.60
C SER A 120 -4.23 -12.12 2.89
N TYR A 121 -3.91 -11.14 2.04
CA TYR A 121 -4.85 -10.41 1.20
C TYR A 121 -4.20 -10.15 -0.16
N ALA A 122 -4.93 -10.32 -1.26
CA ALA A 122 -4.42 -10.02 -2.59
C ALA A 122 -4.71 -8.55 -2.94
N THR A 123 -3.69 -7.79 -3.32
CA THR A 123 -3.81 -6.43 -3.83
C THR A 123 -3.48 -6.38 -5.31
N LEU A 124 -4.00 -5.37 -6.00
CA LEU A 124 -3.78 -5.17 -7.42
C LEU A 124 -3.52 -3.69 -7.65
N GLY A 125 -2.33 -3.36 -8.12
CA GLY A 125 -2.04 -2.03 -8.65
C GLY A 125 -2.42 -1.97 -10.11
N MET A 126 -2.96 -0.85 -10.55
CA MET A 126 -3.29 -0.58 -11.95
C MET A 126 -2.99 0.87 -12.32
N ILE A 127 -2.21 1.07 -13.38
CA ILE A 127 -2.02 2.39 -13.99
C ILE A 127 -2.38 2.35 -15.46
N GLU A 128 -3.08 3.38 -15.92
CA GLU A 128 -3.35 3.57 -17.35
C GLU A 128 -2.07 4.06 -18.03
N VAL A 129 -1.80 3.50 -19.21
CA VAL A 129 -0.66 3.87 -20.05
C VAL A 129 -1.12 4.20 -21.46
N PRO A 130 -0.37 5.04 -22.21
CA PRO A 130 -0.65 5.25 -23.62
C PRO A 130 -0.66 3.93 -24.40
N ASP A 131 -1.48 3.86 -25.46
CA ASP A 131 -1.59 2.66 -26.31
C ASP A 131 -0.23 2.24 -26.92
N GLU A 132 0.63 3.22 -27.22
CA GLU A 132 2.01 3.00 -27.63
C GLU A 132 2.95 3.23 -26.44
N TYR A 133 3.02 2.26 -25.52
CA TYR A 133 3.93 2.34 -24.38
C TYR A 133 5.36 1.96 -24.79
N LEU A 134 6.24 2.96 -24.85
CA LEU A 134 7.65 2.78 -25.23
C LEU A 134 8.48 2.22 -24.07
N LEU A 135 9.16 1.10 -24.31
CA LEU A 135 10.11 0.51 -23.36
C LEU A 135 11.48 1.20 -23.49
N GLU A 136 12.09 1.54 -22.35
CA GLU A 136 13.46 2.03 -22.30
C GLU A 136 14.43 0.84 -22.26
N GLY A 137 15.09 0.56 -23.37
CA GLY A 137 16.02 -0.58 -23.45
C GLY A 137 15.35 -1.93 -23.11
N ASN A 138 14.11 -2.13 -23.56
CA ASN A 138 13.25 -3.29 -23.23
C ASN A 138 12.83 -3.38 -21.76
N ARG A 139 12.86 -2.29 -21.00
CA ARG A 139 12.38 -2.22 -19.61
C ARG A 139 11.27 -1.19 -19.46
N LEU A 140 10.38 -1.42 -18.49
CA LEU A 140 9.43 -0.40 -18.04
C LEU A 140 10.20 0.74 -17.37
N ARG A 141 9.69 1.97 -17.50
CA ARG A 141 10.31 3.13 -16.84
C ARG A 141 10.16 2.99 -15.33
N THR A 142 11.22 3.29 -14.59
CA THR A 142 11.24 3.17 -13.13
C THR A 142 10.11 3.96 -12.45
N PRO A 143 9.80 5.20 -12.85
CA PRO A 143 8.66 5.94 -12.27
C PRO A 143 7.32 5.21 -12.42
N ASP A 144 7.06 4.60 -13.58
CA ASP A 144 5.80 3.89 -13.84
C ASP A 144 5.72 2.60 -13.01
N VAL A 145 6.85 1.89 -12.85
CA VAL A 145 6.94 0.71 -12.00
C VAL A 145 6.71 1.06 -10.53
N VAL A 146 7.35 2.12 -10.03
CA VAL A 146 7.15 2.61 -8.66
C VAL A 146 5.69 3.01 -8.46
N ALA A 147 5.10 3.74 -9.40
CA ALA A 147 3.69 4.15 -9.32
C ALA A 147 2.75 2.97 -9.23
N LEU A 148 2.94 1.98 -10.10
CA LEU A 148 2.15 0.77 -10.14
C LEU A 148 2.26 -0.07 -8.85
N VAL A 149 3.48 -0.21 -8.31
CA VAL A 149 3.71 -0.97 -7.08
C VAL A 149 3.14 -0.24 -5.87
N MET A 150 3.32 1.08 -5.79
CA MET A 150 2.77 1.89 -4.70
C MET A 150 1.25 1.90 -4.69
N ASP A 151 0.60 1.94 -5.85
CA ASP A 151 -0.86 1.82 -5.98
C ASP A 151 -1.38 0.49 -5.39
N ALA A 152 -0.70 -0.61 -5.73
CA ALA A 152 -1.00 -1.93 -5.17
C ALA A 152 -0.82 -1.98 -3.64
N MET A 153 0.24 -1.37 -3.12
CA MET A 153 0.52 -1.37 -1.68
C MET A 153 -0.42 -0.43 -0.91
N ALA A 154 -0.78 0.73 -1.49
CA ALA A 154 -1.73 1.67 -0.91
C ALA A 154 -3.10 1.02 -0.71
N SER A 155 -3.58 0.25 -1.70
CA SER A 155 -4.80 -0.55 -1.57
C SER A 155 -4.73 -1.55 -0.41
N GLY A 156 -3.56 -2.14 -0.16
CA GLY A 156 -3.34 -3.04 0.98
C GLY A 156 -3.36 -2.30 2.32
N ILE A 157 -2.76 -1.12 2.39
CA ILE A 157 -2.81 -0.24 3.58
C ILE A 157 -4.24 0.21 3.84
N GLU A 158 -5.00 0.55 2.80
CA GLU A 158 -6.38 0.97 2.90
C GLU A 158 -7.27 -0.12 3.52
N PHE A 159 -7.13 -1.35 3.01
CA PHE A 159 -7.78 -2.54 3.58
C PHE A 159 -7.43 -2.69 5.07
N MET A 160 -6.15 -2.57 5.42
CA MET A 160 -5.69 -2.67 6.80
C MET A 160 -6.29 -1.57 7.69
N GLY A 161 -6.33 -0.34 7.21
CA GLY A 161 -6.98 0.77 7.91
C GLY A 161 -8.43 0.46 8.19
N SER A 162 -9.18 0.05 7.17
CA SER A 162 -10.59 -0.31 7.29
C SER A 162 -10.83 -1.43 8.32
N MET A 163 -9.94 -2.42 8.40
CA MET A 163 -10.00 -3.47 9.42
C MET A 163 -9.81 -2.92 10.85
N PHE A 164 -8.91 -1.96 11.04
CA PHE A 164 -8.72 -1.32 12.35
C PHE A 164 -9.91 -0.46 12.75
N TYR A 165 -10.49 0.29 11.82
CA TYR A 165 -11.70 1.08 12.08
C TYR A 165 -12.88 0.21 12.46
N MET A 166 -13.14 -0.87 11.71
CA MET A 166 -14.18 -1.84 12.06
C MET A 166 -13.97 -2.41 13.46
N ARG A 167 -12.71 -2.71 13.83
CA ARG A 167 -12.39 -3.23 15.15
C ARG A 167 -12.68 -2.23 16.27
N ASP A 168 -12.22 -0.98 16.12
CA ASP A 168 -12.45 0.08 17.11
C ASP A 168 -13.94 0.34 17.31
N GLN A 169 -14.73 0.29 16.23
CA GLN A 169 -16.18 0.45 16.27
C GLN A 169 -16.87 -0.69 17.03
N MET A 170 -16.48 -1.94 16.77
CA MET A 170 -16.98 -3.11 17.52
C MET A 170 -16.63 -3.03 19.01
N ASP A 171 -15.42 -2.60 19.36
CA ASP A 171 -15.00 -2.46 20.76
C ASP A 171 -15.76 -1.32 21.46
N HIS A 172 -16.07 -0.23 20.75
CA HIS A 172 -16.92 0.85 21.25
C HIS A 172 -18.35 0.38 21.54
N ASP A 173 -18.99 -0.29 20.58
CA ASP A 173 -20.36 -0.79 20.72
C ASP A 173 -20.49 -1.76 21.89
N ARG A 174 -19.49 -2.64 22.06
CA ARG A 174 -19.44 -3.55 23.20
C ARG A 174 -19.41 -2.81 24.53
N GLN A 175 -18.58 -1.77 24.66
CA GLN A 175 -18.52 -0.96 25.88
C GLN A 175 -19.84 -0.22 26.16
N VAL A 176 -20.52 0.26 25.11
CA VAL A 176 -21.84 0.91 25.24
C VAL A 176 -22.88 -0.09 25.76
N ILE A 177 -22.90 -1.32 25.23
CA ILE A 177 -23.80 -2.39 25.68
C ILE A 177 -23.50 -2.79 27.13
N GLU A 178 -22.23 -2.98 27.48
CA GLU A 178 -21.82 -3.34 28.84
C GLU A 178 -22.20 -2.25 29.85
N LYS A 179 -22.02 -0.97 29.52
CA LYS A 179 -22.47 0.16 30.37
C LYS A 179 -24.00 0.22 30.49
N ALA A 180 -24.73 -0.01 29.40
CA ALA A 180 -26.19 -0.02 29.41
C ALA A 180 -26.77 -1.20 30.20
N ALA A 181 -26.09 -2.36 30.21
CA ALA A 181 -26.46 -3.51 31.03
C ALA A 181 -26.18 -3.24 32.53
N ALA A 182 -25.02 -2.66 32.85
CA ALA A 182 -24.65 -2.30 34.22
C ALA A 182 -25.54 -1.18 34.83
N ALA A 183 -26.10 -0.29 34.00
CA ALA A 183 -27.04 0.75 34.46
C ALA A 183 -28.47 0.22 34.74
N LYS A 184 -28.77 -1.03 34.35
CA LYS A 184 -30.08 -1.67 34.56
C LYS A 184 -30.07 -2.69 35.72
N SER A 185 -28.91 -2.96 36.32
CA SER A 185 -28.72 -3.77 37.53
C SER A 185 -28.62 -2.91 38.77
#